data_AF-A0A916DS75-F1
#
_entry.id   AF-A0A916DS75-F1
#
_cell.length_a   1.000
_cell.length_b   1.000
_cell.length_c   1.000
_cell.angle_alpha   90.00
_cell.angle_beta   90.00
_cell.angle_gamma   90.00
#
_symmetry.space_group_name_H-M   'P 1'
#
loop_
_entity.id
_entity.type
_entity.pdbx_description
1 polymer ?
#
loop_
_entity_poly.entity_id
_entity_poly.type
_entity_poly.pdbx_seq_one_letter_code
_entity_poly.pdbx_strand_id
1 'polypeptide(L)'
;MKIIKILTLTVICFMLFSCREDEMGKITKWRINHYTEDCVGAFPQKCLLVQEGASIGTGDWQYFYSFIKGFEYEEGYVYDLLVKQTDIIDPPMDASSIDYELVELLSKEKH
;
A
#
# COMPACT_ATOMS: atom_id res chain seq x y z
N MET A 1 -43.13 -40.69 34.19
CA MET A 1 -42.42 -41.07 32.95
C MET A 1 -42.75 -40.08 31.86
N LYS A 2 -41.74 -39.70 31.07
CA LYS A 2 -41.72 -38.72 29.96
C LYS A 2 -41.66 -37.25 30.39
N ILE A 3 -40.45 -36.80 30.69
CA ILE A 3 -40.04 -35.41 30.49
C ILE A 3 -39.11 -35.43 29.27
N ILE A 4 -39.64 -34.97 28.14
CA ILE A 4 -38.84 -34.55 27.00
C ILE A 4 -38.58 -33.06 27.22
N LYS A 5 -37.33 -32.69 27.50
CA LYS A 5 -36.80 -31.39 27.09
C LYS A 5 -35.50 -31.69 26.36
N ILE A 6 -35.61 -31.52 25.05
CA ILE A 6 -34.55 -31.54 24.05
C ILE A 6 -33.38 -30.73 24.59
N LEU A 7 -32.32 -31.40 25.03
CA LEU A 7 -31.03 -30.76 25.27
C LEU A 7 -30.30 -30.80 23.94
N THR A 8 -30.62 -29.84 23.07
CA THR A 8 -29.79 -29.47 21.92
C THR A 8 -28.41 -29.11 22.45
N LEU A 9 -27.49 -30.06 22.42
CA LEU A 9 -26.08 -29.82 22.60
C LEU A 9 -25.45 -29.77 21.20
N THR A 10 -25.73 -28.66 20.51
CA THR A 10 -25.08 -28.22 19.27
C THR A 10 -23.60 -27.93 19.55
N VAL A 11 -22.81 -28.99 19.74
CA VAL A 11 -21.34 -28.96 19.87
C VAL A 11 -20.73 -29.11 18.48
N ILE A 12 -21.13 -28.26 17.53
CA ILE A 12 -20.43 -28.10 16.24
C ILE A 12 -20.67 -26.67 15.77
N CYS A 13 -20.09 -25.68 16.45
CA CYS A 13 -19.85 -24.35 15.87
C CYS A 13 -18.82 -23.57 16.71
N PHE A 14 -17.65 -24.17 16.93
CA PHE A 14 -16.50 -23.45 17.51
C PHE A 14 -15.21 -23.69 16.70
N MET A 15 -15.35 -24.14 15.45
CA MET A 15 -14.24 -24.38 14.52
C MET A 15 -14.37 -23.58 13.22
N LEU A 16 -14.75 -22.30 13.29
CA LEU A 16 -14.68 -21.39 12.13
C LEU A 16 -14.29 -19.96 12.53
N PHE A 17 -13.30 -19.81 13.42
CA PHE A 17 -12.44 -18.63 13.38
C PHE A 17 -11.08 -19.05 12.84
N SER A 18 -11.09 -19.56 11.60
CA SER A 18 -9.89 -19.44 10.77
C SER A 18 -9.90 -18.01 10.25
N CYS A 19 -9.29 -17.09 10.99
CA CYS A 19 -8.90 -15.81 10.41
C CYS A 19 -7.87 -16.13 9.34
N ARG A 20 -8.29 -16.11 8.07
CA ARG A 20 -7.38 -16.08 6.95
C ARG A 20 -6.80 -14.67 6.93
N GLU A 21 -5.55 -14.51 7.35
CA GLU A 21 -4.77 -13.34 6.95
C GLU A 21 -4.52 -13.49 5.44
N ASP A 22 -5.49 -13.04 4.65
CA ASP A 22 -5.42 -13.05 3.18
C ASP A 22 -4.29 -12.09 2.76
N GLU A 23 -3.09 -12.62 2.53
CA GLU A 23 -1.99 -12.03 1.73
C GLU A 23 -2.05 -10.48 1.71
N MET A 24 -1.78 -9.89 2.89
CA MET A 24 -2.25 -8.54 3.24
C MET A 24 -1.22 -7.48 2.83
N GLY A 25 -1.25 -7.05 1.57
CA GLY A 25 -0.52 -5.84 1.16
C GLY A 25 -0.92 -4.63 2.03
N LYS A 26 0.08 -3.89 2.52
CA LYS A 26 -0.10 -2.74 3.42
C LYS A 26 -0.56 -1.51 2.63
N ILE A 27 -1.76 -1.01 2.91
CA ILE A 27 -2.24 0.26 2.35
C ILE A 27 -1.73 1.40 3.22
N THR A 28 -1.05 2.39 2.62
CA THR A 28 -0.55 3.57 3.33
C THR A 28 -0.80 4.83 2.52
N LYS A 29 -1.09 5.94 3.20
CA LYS A 29 -1.22 7.25 2.56
C LYS A 29 0.15 7.77 2.15
N TRP A 30 0.28 8.22 0.91
CA TRP A 30 1.49 8.81 0.36
C TRP A 30 1.21 10.23 -0.11
N ARG A 31 2.19 11.12 -0.02
CA ARG A 31 2.19 12.41 -0.69
C ARG A 31 3.32 12.45 -1.72
N ILE A 32 3.03 12.89 -2.93
CA ILE A 32 3.99 13.03 -4.03
C ILE A 32 4.17 14.51 -4.34
N ASN A 33 5.43 14.94 -4.46
CA ASN A 33 5.79 16.34 -4.69
C ASN A 33 5.50 16.80 -6.13
N HIS A 34 5.45 18.12 -6.33
CA HIS A 34 5.15 18.75 -7.61
C HIS A 34 6.31 18.81 -8.60
N TYR A 35 7.48 18.30 -8.22
CA TYR A 35 8.62 18.15 -9.12
C TYR A 35 9.29 16.80 -8.91
N THR A 36 10.12 16.43 -9.88
CA THR A 36 11.01 15.27 -9.82
C THR A 36 12.45 15.75 -9.78
N GLU A 37 13.34 14.88 -9.31
CA GLU A 37 14.77 15.16 -9.24
C GLU A 37 15.59 14.09 -9.96
N ASP A 38 16.77 14.48 -10.44
CA ASP A 38 17.73 13.53 -11.01
C ASP A 38 18.24 12.58 -9.92
N CYS A 39 18.11 11.29 -10.17
CA CYS A 39 18.49 10.23 -9.25
C CYS A 39 19.11 9.05 -10.03
N VAL A 40 19.75 8.13 -9.31
CA VAL A 40 20.31 6.91 -9.90
C VAL A 40 19.74 5.70 -9.14
N GLY A 41 18.83 4.98 -9.79
CA GLY A 41 18.41 3.64 -9.38
C GLY A 41 19.32 2.60 -10.04
N ALA A 42 18.73 1.68 -10.83
CA ALA A 42 19.52 0.83 -11.73
C ALA A 42 20.24 1.65 -12.82
N PHE A 43 19.63 2.77 -13.25
CA PHE A 43 20.16 3.71 -14.24
C PHE A 43 19.80 5.16 -13.83
N PRO A 44 20.49 6.18 -14.39
CA PRO A 44 20.11 7.59 -14.23
C PRO A 44 18.69 7.84 -14.74
N GLN A 45 17.87 8.52 -13.94
CA GLN A 45 16.47 8.80 -14.23
C GLN A 45 15.95 10.00 -13.43
N LYS A 46 14.69 10.37 -13.65
CA LYS A 46 13.93 11.29 -12.79
C LYS A 46 13.14 10.50 -11.75
N CYS A 47 13.34 10.76 -10.47
CA CYS A 47 12.61 10.12 -9.38
C CYS A 47 11.53 11.03 -8.83
N LEU A 48 10.44 10.40 -8.36
CA LEU A 48 9.46 11.09 -7.54
C LEU A 48 10.06 11.39 -6.15
N LEU A 49 9.63 12.49 -5.55
CA LEU A 49 9.85 12.78 -4.14
C LEU A 49 8.56 12.48 -3.37
N VAL A 50 8.64 11.64 -2.34
CA VAL A 50 7.48 11.14 -1.62
C VAL A 50 7.60 11.34 -0.10
N GLN A 51 6.44 11.43 0.57
CA GLN A 51 6.28 11.28 2.01
C GLN A 51 5.27 10.17 2.27
N GLU A 52 5.57 9.27 3.20
CA GLU A 52 4.69 8.16 3.57
C GLU A 52 4.14 8.33 5.00
N GLY A 53 2.84 8.10 5.15
CA GLY A 53 2.17 7.98 6.44
C GLY A 53 2.40 9.19 7.35
N ALA A 54 3.05 8.95 8.49
CA ALA A 54 3.30 9.98 9.50
C ALA A 54 4.31 11.07 9.07
N SER A 55 5.08 10.85 7.99
CA SER A 55 5.98 11.87 7.44
C SER A 55 5.27 12.88 6.55
N ILE A 56 3.99 12.67 6.23
CA ILE A 56 3.23 13.62 5.39
C ILE A 56 3.11 14.96 6.12
N GLY A 57 3.57 16.02 5.45
CA GLY A 57 3.57 17.38 5.99
C GLY A 57 4.83 17.75 6.75
N THR A 58 5.82 16.86 6.87
CA THR A 58 7.16 17.24 7.34
C THR A 58 8.01 17.79 6.18
N GLY A 59 9.29 18.08 6.41
CA GLY A 59 10.25 18.41 5.35
C GLY A 59 10.94 17.19 4.74
N ASP A 60 10.61 15.97 5.19
CA ASP A 60 11.42 14.77 4.97
C ASP A 60 11.01 14.04 3.67
N TRP A 61 11.27 14.67 2.54
CA TRP A 61 11.04 14.06 1.23
C TRP A 61 12.05 12.94 0.95
N GLN A 62 11.57 11.80 0.48
CA GLN A 62 12.40 10.66 0.10
C GLN A 62 12.30 10.41 -1.41
N TYR A 63 13.40 10.01 -2.03
CA TYR A 63 13.37 9.54 -3.41
C TYR A 63 12.59 8.23 -3.51
N PHE A 64 11.69 8.16 -4.48
CA PHE A 64 11.02 6.94 -4.88
C PHE A 64 11.50 6.54 -6.28
N TYR A 65 12.17 5.39 -6.34
CA TYR A 65 12.89 4.89 -7.51
C TYR A 65 12.10 3.88 -8.36
N SER A 66 10.87 3.56 -7.94
CA SER A 66 9.99 2.62 -8.63
C SER A 66 8.83 3.36 -9.28
N PHE A 67 7.83 2.63 -9.75
CA PHE A 67 6.57 3.17 -10.25
C PHE A 67 5.42 2.70 -9.36
N ILE A 68 4.34 3.50 -9.34
CA ILE A 68 3.08 3.11 -8.70
C ILE A 68 2.14 2.71 -9.83
N LYS A 69 1.78 1.42 -9.91
CA LYS A 69 0.89 0.91 -10.95
C LYS A 69 -0.45 1.65 -10.90
N GLY A 70 -0.88 2.16 -12.06
CA GLY A 70 -2.12 2.92 -12.19
C GLY A 70 -2.03 4.40 -11.83
N PHE A 71 -0.85 4.91 -11.45
CA PHE A 71 -0.61 6.33 -11.21
C PHE A 71 0.21 6.94 -12.34
N GLU A 72 -0.28 8.03 -12.91
CA GLU A 72 0.43 8.83 -13.90
C GLU A 72 0.77 10.20 -13.31
N TYR A 73 2.06 10.48 -13.22
CA TYR A 73 2.58 11.72 -12.68
C TYR A 73 2.53 12.85 -13.70
N GLU A 74 2.16 14.05 -13.25
CA GLU A 74 2.23 15.30 -14.00
C GLU A 74 2.99 16.33 -13.17
N GLU A 75 4.00 16.96 -13.77
CA GLU A 75 4.78 17.99 -13.12
C GLU A 75 3.93 19.22 -12.78
N GLY A 76 4.23 19.87 -11.65
CA GLY A 76 3.50 21.03 -11.13
C GLY A 76 2.33 20.68 -10.20
N TYR A 77 2.08 19.39 -9.90
CA TYR A 77 1.01 18.96 -9.00
C TYR A 77 1.52 18.22 -7.76
N VAL A 78 1.00 18.58 -6.60
CA VAL A 78 1.13 17.76 -5.39
C VAL A 78 -0.04 16.78 -5.33
N TYR A 79 0.27 15.53 -5.01
CA TYR A 79 -0.72 14.47 -4.92
C TYR A 79 -0.77 13.88 -3.53
N ASP A 80 -1.97 13.59 -3.02
CA ASP A 80 -2.15 12.66 -1.90
C ASP A 80 -2.81 11.39 -2.45
N LEU A 81 -2.20 10.22 -2.19
CA LEU A 81 -2.63 8.91 -2.70
C LEU A 81 -2.83 7.92 -1.54
N LEU A 82 -3.68 6.92 -1.74
CA LEU A 82 -3.59 5.64 -1.04
C LEU A 82 -2.84 4.65 -1.93
N VAL A 83 -1.74 4.10 -1.42
CA VAL A 83 -0.88 3.16 -2.14
C VAL A 83 -0.88 1.83 -1.40
N LYS A 84 -1.16 0.74 -2.11
CA LYS A 84 -1.00 -0.62 -1.61
C LYS A 84 0.42 -1.08 -1.89
N GLN A 85 1.11 -1.51 -0.84
CA GLN A 85 2.47 -2.07 -0.88
C GLN A 85 2.37 -3.58 -0.64
N THR A 86 2.84 -4.38 -1.59
CA THR A 86 2.80 -5.85 -1.48
C THR A 86 4.21 -6.41 -1.61
N ASP A 87 4.64 -7.20 -0.63
CA ASP A 87 5.93 -7.87 -0.71
C ASP A 87 5.91 -8.92 -1.83
N ILE A 88 6.96 -8.93 -2.64
CA ILE A 88 7.15 -9.90 -3.71
C ILE A 88 7.92 -11.09 -3.14
N ILE A 89 7.37 -12.30 -3.26
CA ILE A 89 8.05 -13.53 -2.86
C ILE A 89 9.13 -13.85 -3.91
N ASP A 90 10.38 -14.01 -3.47
CA ASP A 90 11.54 -14.33 -4.31
C ASP A 90 11.77 -13.31 -5.46
N PRO A 91 11.96 -12.01 -5.14
CA PRO A 91 12.17 -10.99 -6.15
C PRO A 91 13.53 -11.19 -6.85
N PRO A 92 13.68 -10.77 -8.12
CA PRO A 92 14.99 -10.68 -8.76
C PRO A 92 15.97 -9.85 -7.90
N MET A 93 17.26 -10.26 -7.86
CA MET A 93 18.26 -9.60 -7.02
C MET A 93 18.45 -8.10 -7.31
N ASP A 94 18.11 -7.65 -8.50
CA ASP A 94 18.25 -6.28 -9.00
C ASP A 94 16.91 -5.52 -9.10
N ALA A 95 15.82 -6.07 -8.56
CA ALA A 95 14.50 -5.47 -8.56
C ALA A 95 14.04 -5.09 -7.15
N SER A 96 12.99 -4.26 -7.08
CA SER A 96 12.30 -3.97 -5.81
C SER A 96 11.72 -5.25 -5.23
N SER A 97 11.80 -5.42 -3.91
CA SER A 97 11.09 -6.48 -3.18
C SER A 97 9.63 -6.13 -2.90
N ILE A 98 9.16 -4.96 -3.32
CA ILE A 98 7.83 -4.42 -3.05
C ILE A 98 7.19 -3.96 -4.36
N ASP A 99 5.95 -4.38 -4.58
CA ASP A 99 5.04 -3.85 -5.60
C ASP A 99 4.16 -2.73 -5.03
N TYR A 100 3.98 -1.66 -5.81
CA TYR A 100 3.21 -0.48 -5.45
C TYR A 100 2.02 -0.32 -6.41
N GLU A 101 0.80 -0.28 -5.88
CA GLU A 101 -0.42 -0.09 -6.69
C GLU A 101 -1.26 1.06 -6.13
N LEU A 102 -1.73 1.93 -7.03
CA LEU A 102 -2.66 3.00 -6.68
C LEU A 102 -3.99 2.38 -6.26
N VAL A 103 -4.39 2.63 -5.01
CA VAL A 103 -5.72 2.27 -4.52
C VAL A 103 -6.69 3.42 -4.78
N GLU A 104 -6.28 4.65 -4.45
CA GLU A 104 -7.14 5.83 -4.56
C GLU A 104 -6.31 7.12 -4.71
N LEU A 105 -6.77 8.03 -5.58
CA LEU A 105 -6.28 9.41 -5.66
C LEU A 105 -7.13 10.27 -4.70
N LEU A 106 -6.53 10.73 -3.61
CA LEU A 106 -7.23 11.53 -2.59
C LEU A 106 -7.28 13.02 -2.97
N SER A 107 -6.19 13.56 -3.51
CA SER A 107 -6.14 14.92 -4.04
C SER A 107 -5.07 15.09 -5.12
N LYS A 108 -5.29 16.08 -5.99
CA LYS A 108 -4.33 16.59 -6.98
C LYS A 108 -4.44 18.12 -6.98
N GLU A 109 -3.41 18.80 -6.48
CA GLU A 109 -3.41 20.24 -6.27
C GLU A 109 -2.27 20.88 -7.05
N LYS A 110 -2.57 21.95 -7.80
CA LYS A 110 -1.55 22.68 -8.54
C LYS A 110 -0.71 23.53 -7.58
N HIS A 111 0.61 23.39 -7.67
CA HIS A 111 1.57 24.19 -6.91
C HIS A 111 1.88 25.53 -7.62
#